data_AF-E3NCV0-F1
#
_entry.id   AF-E3NCV0-F1
#
_cell.length_a   1.000
_cell.length_b   1.000
_cell.length_c   1.000
_cell.angle_alpha   90.00
_cell.angle_beta   90.00
_cell.angle_gamma   90.00
#
_symmetry.space_group_name_H-M   'P 1'
#
loop_
_entity.id
_entity.type
_entity.pdbx_description
1 polymer ?
#
loop_
_entity_poly.entity_id
_entity_poly.type
_entity_poly.pdbx_seq_one_letter_code
_entity_poly.pdbx_strand_id
1 'polypeptide(L)'
;MQSFSSVCLLALLAVSASATTNFDFSGLMKCQSRGIWCFTVRGLEIDTFSDDIIAEYTKCSSAPTSLEHPVEYAMTGVQEGDGILDSTFEVAIQVTHNCTANEQTITTDYIEVPIKEMAFSLGKNFDLNANAVMP
;
A
#
# COMPACT_ATOMS: atom_id res chain seq x y z
N MET A 1 18.99 56.99 19.24
CA MET A 1 17.59 56.62 18.97
C MET A 1 17.55 55.14 18.65
N GLN A 2 16.95 54.35 19.54
CA GLN A 2 16.50 52.96 19.31
C GLN A 2 15.49 52.93 18.15
N SER A 3 15.13 51.85 17.48
CA SER A 3 15.60 50.48 17.25
C SER A 3 14.49 49.81 16.42
N PHE A 4 14.82 48.72 15.71
CA PHE A 4 13.91 47.71 15.15
C PHE A 4 12.89 48.15 14.10
N SER A 5 13.06 47.70 12.84
CA SER A 5 12.00 46.96 12.13
C SER A 5 12.51 46.47 10.78
N SER A 6 13.01 45.24 10.76
CA SER A 6 12.82 44.32 9.62
C SER A 6 13.13 42.88 10.08
N VAL A 7 12.64 42.55 11.28
CA VAL A 7 12.56 41.18 11.78
C VAL A 7 11.37 40.43 11.13
N CYS A 8 10.61 41.08 10.24
CA CYS A 8 9.43 40.48 9.59
C CYS A 8 9.73 39.47 8.47
N LEU A 9 10.99 39.20 8.12
CA LEU A 9 11.30 38.22 7.06
C LEU A 9 11.59 36.80 7.57
N LEU A 10 11.58 36.57 8.88
CA LEU A 10 12.00 35.29 9.48
C LEU A 10 10.86 34.47 10.12
N ALA A 11 9.59 34.87 9.95
CA ALA A 11 8.44 34.20 10.56
C ALA A 11 7.53 33.44 9.57
N LEU A 12 8.00 33.17 8.34
CA LEU A 12 7.28 32.33 7.36
C LEU A 12 8.01 31.02 7.02
N LEU A 13 8.97 30.61 7.85
CA LEU A 13 9.30 29.19 7.99
C LEU A 13 8.22 28.56 8.89
N ALA A 14 6.97 28.61 8.42
CA ALA A 14 6.01 27.59 8.83
C ALA A 14 6.61 26.29 8.31
N VAL A 15 7.35 25.59 9.17
CA VAL A 15 7.61 24.17 8.98
C VAL A 15 6.22 23.55 8.94
N SER A 16 5.69 23.37 7.73
CA SER A 16 4.62 22.43 7.48
C SER A 16 5.19 21.11 7.95
N ALA A 17 4.79 20.69 9.16
CA ALA A 17 5.06 19.34 9.59
C ALA A 17 4.48 18.44 8.49
N SER A 18 5.34 17.75 7.73
CA SER A 18 4.85 16.72 6.83
C SER A 18 4.14 15.71 7.74
N ALA A 19 2.84 15.56 7.54
CA ALA A 19 2.10 14.58 8.32
C ALA A 19 2.51 13.21 7.77
N THR A 20 3.16 12.43 8.62
CA THR A 20 3.54 11.05 8.32
C THR A 20 2.32 10.15 8.57
N THR A 21 1.90 9.41 7.56
CA THR A 21 0.83 8.42 7.69
C THR A 21 1.42 7.01 7.73
N ASN A 22 1.05 6.22 8.74
CA ASN A 22 1.42 4.82 8.84
C ASN A 22 0.34 3.96 8.19
N PHE A 23 0.73 3.09 7.27
CA PHE A 23 -0.17 2.20 6.55
C PHE A 23 0.00 0.77 7.04
N ASP A 24 -1.11 0.09 7.31
CA ASP A 24 -1.18 -1.34 7.61
C ASP A 24 -2.05 -2.05 6.56
N PHE A 25 -1.46 -3.00 5.84
CA PHE A 25 -2.14 -3.82 4.86
C PHE A 25 -2.16 -5.27 5.32
N SER A 26 -3.33 -5.89 5.34
CA SER A 26 -3.47 -7.29 5.76
C SER A 26 -4.57 -8.03 5.01
N GLY A 27 -4.52 -9.35 5.06
CA GLY A 27 -5.58 -10.19 4.50
C GLY A 27 -5.13 -11.61 4.18
N LEU A 28 -5.94 -12.27 3.35
CA LEU A 28 -5.81 -13.69 3.02
C LEU A 28 -5.64 -13.92 1.52
N MET A 29 -4.76 -14.87 1.18
CA MET A 29 -4.51 -15.34 -0.18
C MET A 29 -5.00 -16.78 -0.32
N LYS A 30 -6.03 -17.00 -1.14
CA LYS A 30 -6.53 -18.34 -1.44
C LYS A 30 -5.96 -18.83 -2.76
N CYS A 31 -5.27 -19.97 -2.73
CA CYS A 31 -4.78 -20.67 -3.91
C CYS A 31 -4.96 -22.19 -3.75
N GLN A 32 -5.46 -22.88 -4.77
CA GLN A 32 -5.70 -24.32 -4.77
C GLN A 32 -4.74 -25.07 -5.71
N SER A 33 -3.66 -24.40 -6.14
CA SER A 33 -2.62 -25.02 -6.96
C SER A 33 -1.97 -26.19 -6.23
N ARG A 34 -1.75 -27.28 -6.97
CA ARG A 34 -0.99 -28.45 -6.50
C ARG A 34 0.51 -28.30 -6.73
N GLY A 35 0.94 -27.21 -7.37
CA GLY A 35 2.35 -26.88 -7.60
C GLY A 35 2.88 -25.93 -6.52
N ILE A 36 4.16 -25.59 -6.63
CA ILE A 36 4.71 -24.44 -5.90
C ILE A 36 4.12 -23.18 -6.53
N TRP A 37 3.55 -22.30 -5.70
CA TRP A 37 3.06 -21.00 -6.11
C TRP A 37 3.63 -19.93 -5.19
N CYS A 38 3.72 -18.72 -5.72
CA CYS A 38 4.22 -17.52 -5.08
C CYS A 38 3.26 -16.37 -5.34
N PHE A 39 3.27 -15.42 -4.43
CA PHE A 39 2.62 -14.14 -4.60
C PHE A 39 3.47 -13.01 -4.02
N THR A 40 3.33 -11.83 -4.60
CA THR A 40 3.85 -10.57 -4.11
C THR A 40 2.66 -9.61 -3.96
N VAL A 41 2.49 -9.06 -2.76
CA VAL A 41 1.50 -8.02 -2.44
C VAL A 41 2.23 -6.70 -2.33
N ARG A 42 1.67 -5.65 -2.92
CA ARG A 42 2.13 -4.27 -2.81
C ARG A 42 1.00 -3.37 -2.35
N GLY A 43 1.25 -2.57 -1.33
CA GLY A 43 0.45 -1.38 -1.05
C GLY A 43 1.01 -0.26 -1.90
N LEU A 44 0.16 0.36 -2.71
CA LEU A 44 0.54 1.40 -3.66
C LEU A 44 -0.12 2.72 -3.26
N GLU A 45 0.62 3.80 -3.40
CA GLU A 45 0.09 5.14 -3.60
C GLU A 45 0.03 5.33 -5.13
N ILE A 46 -1.14 5.68 -5.65
CA ILE A 46 -1.40 5.79 -7.08
C ILE A 46 -1.27 7.23 -7.48
N ASP A 47 -0.28 7.52 -8.32
CA ASP A 47 0.13 8.88 -8.59
C ASP A 47 0.00 9.19 -10.08
N THR A 48 -0.08 10.47 -10.44
CA THR A 48 -0.25 10.86 -11.86
C THR A 48 0.97 10.48 -12.71
N PHE A 49 2.15 10.39 -12.10
CA PHE A 49 3.43 10.22 -12.79
C PHE A 49 4.15 8.90 -12.48
N SER A 50 4.00 8.37 -11.27
CA SER A 50 4.60 7.10 -10.87
C SER A 50 3.95 6.57 -9.61
N ASP A 51 3.36 5.38 -9.67
CA ASP A 51 2.84 4.72 -8.47
C ASP A 51 3.99 4.41 -7.50
N ASP A 52 3.85 4.85 -6.24
CA ASP A 52 4.85 4.62 -5.20
C ASP A 52 4.50 3.38 -4.36
N ILE A 53 5.48 2.50 -4.17
CA ILE A 53 5.33 1.33 -3.30
C ILE A 53 5.44 1.78 -1.84
N ILE A 54 4.31 1.75 -1.13
CA ILE A 54 4.23 2.01 0.32
C ILE A 54 4.82 0.83 1.10
N ALA A 55 4.47 -0.39 0.71
CA ALA A 55 4.93 -1.63 1.35
C ALA A 55 4.89 -2.80 0.36
N GLU A 56 5.78 -3.78 0.53
CA GLU A 56 5.82 -5.00 -0.28
C GLU A 56 6.00 -6.24 0.60
N TYR A 57 5.29 -7.32 0.28
CA TYR A 57 5.41 -8.62 0.92
C TYR A 57 5.37 -9.74 -0.10
N THR A 58 6.36 -10.64 -0.06
CA THR A 58 6.43 -11.80 -0.97
C THR A 58 6.48 -13.11 -0.19
N LYS A 59 5.71 -14.10 -0.65
CA LYS A 59 5.71 -15.45 -0.07
C LYS A 59 5.45 -16.52 -1.13
N CYS A 60 6.11 -17.67 -0.94
CA CYS A 60 5.90 -18.87 -1.74
C CYS A 60 5.43 -20.03 -0.85
N SER A 61 4.63 -20.93 -1.41
CA SER A 61 4.27 -22.19 -0.77
C SER A 61 5.52 -23.06 -0.56
N SER A 62 5.67 -23.65 0.62
CA SER A 62 6.84 -24.44 0.99
C SER A 62 6.85 -25.88 0.45
N ALA A 63 5.72 -26.40 -0.04
CA ALA A 63 5.65 -27.72 -0.70
C ALA A 63 4.41 -27.87 -1.61
N PRO A 64 4.43 -28.77 -2.61
CA PRO A 64 3.30 -29.03 -3.53
C PRO A 64 2.07 -29.70 -2.89
N THR A 65 2.02 -29.81 -1.56
CA THR A 65 1.07 -30.71 -0.86
C THR A 65 0.19 -30.05 0.20
N SER A 66 0.39 -28.77 0.51
CA SER A 66 -0.50 -28.06 1.45
C SER A 66 -1.78 -27.60 0.76
N LEU A 67 -2.73 -28.53 0.70
CA LEU A 67 -4.13 -28.27 0.41
C LEU A 67 -4.72 -27.21 1.35
N GLU A 68 -5.31 -26.19 0.74
CA GLU A 68 -6.56 -25.50 1.13
C GLU A 68 -6.55 -24.44 2.23
N HIS A 69 -5.44 -24.13 2.88
CA HIS A 69 -5.45 -23.04 3.87
C HIS A 69 -5.10 -21.70 3.21
N PRO A 70 -5.96 -20.67 3.34
CA PRO A 70 -5.60 -19.32 2.93
C PRO A 70 -4.30 -18.90 3.62
N VAL A 71 -3.42 -18.24 2.87
CA VAL A 71 -2.15 -17.74 3.38
C VAL A 71 -2.34 -16.29 3.79
N GLU A 72 -2.06 -15.98 5.06
CA GLU A 72 -2.08 -14.60 5.56
C GLU A 72 -0.91 -13.79 4.99
N TYR A 73 -1.20 -12.52 4.71
CA TYR A 73 -0.21 -11.46 4.53
C TYR A 73 -0.48 -10.33 5.51
N ALA A 74 0.59 -9.68 5.95
CA ALA A 74 0.55 -8.45 6.73
C ALA A 74 1.82 -7.67 6.41
N MET A 75 1.69 -6.39 6.11
CA MET A 75 2.80 -5.50 5.80
C MET A 75 2.47 -4.08 6.21
N THR A 76 3.48 -3.36 6.68
CA THR A 76 3.35 -1.98 7.13
C THR A 76 4.28 -1.10 6.32
N GLY A 77 3.83 0.11 6.01
CA GLY A 77 4.63 1.11 5.32
C GLY A 77 4.32 2.51 5.82
N VAL A 78 5.07 3.49 5.32
CA VAL A 78 4.95 4.89 5.74
C VAL A 78 5.01 5.75 4.50
N GLN A 79 4.15 6.77 4.43
CA GLN A 79 4.25 7.83 3.42
C GLN A 79 4.28 9.21 4.08
N GLU A 80 4.99 10.12 3.44
CA GLU A 80 5.16 11.51 3.86
C GLU A 80 4.66 12.46 2.77
N GLY A 81 3.42 12.94 2.90
CA GLY A 81 2.78 13.82 1.92
C GLY A 81 2.41 13.12 0.60
N ASP A 82 1.43 13.68 -0.10
CA ASP A 82 0.80 13.18 -1.34
C ASP A 82 1.25 13.98 -2.59
N GLY A 83 2.39 14.68 -2.50
CA GLY A 83 2.80 15.64 -3.51
C GLY A 83 2.16 17.04 -3.32
N ILE A 84 1.82 17.72 -4.43
CA ILE A 84 1.49 19.17 -4.46
C ILE A 84 0.01 19.45 -4.79
N LEU A 85 -0.75 18.44 -5.24
CA LEU A 85 -1.98 18.67 -6.01
C LEU A 85 -3.29 18.50 -5.22
N ASP A 86 -3.34 17.64 -4.19
CA ASP A 86 -4.50 17.57 -3.30
C ASP A 86 -4.11 17.32 -1.82
N SER A 87 -4.94 16.61 -1.06
CA SER A 87 -4.71 16.41 0.39
C SER A 87 -5.01 14.98 0.83
N THR A 88 -4.89 14.05 -0.10
CA THR A 88 -5.31 12.66 -0.02
C THR A 88 -4.30 11.76 -0.71
N PHE A 89 -4.09 10.57 -0.15
CA PHE A 89 -3.39 9.50 -0.84
C PHE A 89 -4.41 8.63 -1.58
N GLU A 90 -4.16 8.30 -2.85
CA GLU A 90 -4.91 7.28 -3.58
C GLU A 90 -4.31 5.90 -3.35
N VAL A 91 -4.82 5.19 -2.33
CA VAL A 91 -4.21 3.93 -1.89
C VAL A 91 -4.86 2.72 -2.55
N ALA A 92 -4.06 1.84 -3.16
CA ALA A 92 -4.51 0.58 -3.75
C ALA A 92 -3.67 -0.62 -3.28
N ILE A 93 -4.16 -1.83 -3.52
CA ILE A 93 -3.38 -3.06 -3.34
C ILE A 93 -3.21 -3.74 -4.70
N GLN A 94 -1.97 -4.08 -5.03
CA GLN A 94 -1.62 -4.91 -6.18
C GLN A 94 -1.09 -6.27 -5.72
N VAL A 95 -1.55 -7.34 -6.35
CA VAL A 95 -1.08 -8.71 -6.12
C VAL A 95 -0.59 -9.28 -7.44
N THR A 96 0.67 -9.69 -7.51
CA THR A 96 1.20 -10.50 -8.61
C THR A 96 1.41 -11.93 -8.13
N HIS A 97 1.00 -12.93 -8.90
CA HIS A 97 1.09 -14.33 -8.48
C HIS A 97 1.19 -15.31 -9.65
N ASN A 98 1.60 -16.53 -9.34
CA ASN A 98 1.61 -17.66 -10.29
C ASN A 98 0.83 -18.88 -9.75
N CYS A 99 -0.25 -18.62 -9.00
CA CYS A 99 -1.16 -19.68 -8.54
C CYS A 99 -1.71 -20.51 -9.72
N THR A 100 -2.00 -19.86 -10.84
CA THR A 100 -2.36 -20.53 -12.11
C THR A 100 -1.12 -20.77 -12.97
N ALA A 101 -1.26 -21.43 -14.13
CA ALA A 101 -0.11 -21.81 -14.96
C ALA A 101 0.75 -20.62 -15.46
N ASN A 102 0.22 -19.40 -15.42
CA ASN A 102 0.90 -18.18 -15.86
C ASN A 102 0.91 -17.14 -14.73
N GLU A 103 1.83 -16.19 -14.81
CA GLU A 103 1.82 -15.01 -13.95
C GLU A 103 0.58 -14.16 -14.22
N GLN A 104 -0.06 -13.68 -13.16
CA GLN A 104 -1.25 -12.85 -13.20
C GLN A 104 -1.14 -11.73 -12.17
N THR A 105 -1.88 -10.64 -12.43
CA THR A 105 -1.94 -9.47 -11.55
C THR A 105 -3.39 -9.11 -11.25
N ILE A 106 -3.64 -8.76 -9.98
CA ILE A 106 -4.89 -8.20 -9.48
C ILE A 106 -4.54 -6.82 -8.91
N THR A 107 -5.27 -5.78 -9.30
CA THR A 107 -5.16 -4.45 -8.68
C THR A 107 -6.54 -4.06 -8.18
N THR A 108 -6.65 -3.64 -6.92
CA THR A 108 -7.90 -3.11 -6.38
C THR A 108 -8.17 -1.71 -6.92
N ASP A 109 -9.42 -1.28 -6.88
CA ASP A 109 -9.72 0.16 -6.96
C ASP A 109 -8.97 0.89 -5.83
N TYR A 110 -8.56 2.12 -6.09
CA TYR A 110 -7.95 2.96 -5.08
C TYR A 110 -9.01 3.54 -4.14
N ILE A 111 -8.56 3.94 -2.94
CA ILE A 111 -9.35 4.69 -1.98
C ILE A 111 -8.60 5.96 -1.59
N GLU A 112 -9.33 7.05 -1.41
CA GLU A 112 -8.76 8.32 -0.98
C GLU A 112 -8.58 8.32 0.55
N VAL A 113 -7.34 8.50 1.01
CA VAL A 113 -6.98 8.54 2.43
C VAL A 113 -6.46 9.94 2.79
N PRO A 114 -7.14 10.70 3.66
CA PRO A 114 -6.69 12.06 4.01
C PRO A 114 -5.30 12.08 4.68
N ILE A 115 -4.40 12.98 4.27
CA ILE A 115 -3.03 13.08 4.82
C ILE A 115 -2.97 13.34 6.33
N LYS A 116 -4.01 13.93 6.90
CA LYS A 116 -4.10 14.21 8.34
C LYS A 116 -4.22 12.96 9.20
N GLU A 117 -4.49 11.80 8.59
CA GLU A 117 -4.60 10.53 9.32
C GLU A 117 -3.21 10.04 9.72
N MET A 118 -2.93 9.87 11.02
CA MET A 118 -1.61 9.37 11.44
C MET A 118 -1.44 7.86 11.17
N ALA A 119 -2.55 7.14 11.02
CA ALA A 119 -2.57 5.71 10.77
C ALA A 119 -3.80 5.33 9.93
N PHE A 120 -3.58 4.43 8.98
CA PHE A 120 -4.62 3.88 8.12
C PHE A 120 -4.43 2.37 7.95
N SER A 121 -5.53 1.63 7.88
CA SER A 121 -5.50 0.17 7.72
C SER A 121 -6.44 -0.29 6.61
N LEU A 122 -5.93 -1.14 5.71
CA LEU A 122 -6.69 -1.70 4.59
C LEU A 122 -6.58 -3.23 4.56
N GLY A 123 -7.73 -3.88 4.77
CA GLY A 123 -7.87 -5.33 4.69
C GLY A 123 -8.45 -5.78 3.33
N LYS A 124 -7.76 -6.66 2.60
CA LYS A 124 -8.28 -7.29 1.37
C LYS A 124 -7.94 -8.77 1.29
N ASN A 125 -8.93 -9.57 0.89
CA ASN A 125 -8.74 -11.00 0.64
C ASN A 125 -8.77 -11.25 -0.86
N PHE A 126 -7.99 -12.21 -1.34
CA PHE A 126 -7.84 -12.49 -2.77
C PHE A 126 -8.02 -13.99 -3.05
N ASP A 127 -8.81 -14.29 -4.09
CA ASP A 127 -8.87 -15.63 -4.68
C ASP A 127 -7.98 -15.66 -5.92
N LEU A 128 -6.77 -16.20 -5.75
CA LEU A 128 -5.75 -16.28 -6.80
C LEU A 128 -6.10 -17.31 -7.87
N ASN A 129 -7.07 -18.20 -7.61
CA ASN A 129 -7.59 -19.12 -8.64
C ASN A 129 -8.52 -18.39 -9.60
N ALA A 130 -9.30 -17.44 -9.08
CA ALA A 130 -10.23 -16.62 -9.85
C ALA A 130 -9.59 -15.31 -10.36
N ASN A 131 -8.36 -15.02 -9.96
CA ASN A 131 -7.67 -13.74 -10.21
C ASN A 131 -8.54 -12.55 -9.79
N ALA A 132 -9.10 -12.60 -8.57
CA ALA A 132 -10.10 -11.63 -8.11
C ALA A 132 -9.97 -11.28 -6.62
N VAL A 133 -10.44 -10.10 -6.27
CA VAL A 133 -10.69 -9.68 -4.88
C VAL A 133 -11.91 -10.43 -4.36
N MET A 134 -11.83 -10.95 -3.14
CA MET A 134 -12.96 -11.62 -2.49
C MET A 134 -13.95 -10.60 -1.91
N PRO A 135 -15.26 -10.91 -1.90
CA PRO A 135 -16.28 -10.08 -1.26
C PRO A 135 -16.06 -9.88 0.24
#